data_AF-A0A2V4V675-F1
#
_entry.id   AF-A0A2V4V675-F1
#
_cell.length_a   1.000
_cell.length_b   1.000
_cell.length_c   1.000
_cell.angle_alpha   90.00
_cell.angle_beta   90.00
_cell.angle_gamma   90.00
#
_symmetry.space_group_name_H-M   'P 1'
#
loop_
_entity.id
_entity.type
_entity.pdbx_description
1 polymer ?
#
loop_
_entity_poly.entity_id
_entity_poly.type
_entity_poly.pdbx_seq_one_letter_code
_entity_poly.pdbx_strand_id
1 'polypeptide(L)'
;MVVHEDEIVSVCFSAFVEGSTHAIDIETLEGHRQRNYAALAAQAYMKQCHRVGIRPYWDCMPDNTGSIRLAQSIGLSLDFDYQVYWYTIE
;
A
#
# COMPACT_ATOMS: atom_id res chain seq x y z
N MET A 1 3.85 5.60 8.63
CA MET A 1 2.57 5.90 9.33
C MET A 1 2.32 7.40 9.31
N VAL A 2 1.06 7.80 9.44
CA VAL A 2 0.63 9.20 9.60
C VAL A 2 -0.14 9.29 10.92
N VAL A 3 0.21 10.30 11.72
CA VAL A 3 -0.45 10.61 13.00
C VAL A 3 -1.15 11.97 12.86
N HIS A 4 -2.39 12.06 13.31
CA HIS A 4 -3.19 13.28 13.31
C HIS A 4 -3.98 13.34 14.62
N GLU A 5 -3.89 14.45 15.37
CA GLU A 5 -4.56 14.63 16.67
C GLU A 5 -4.30 13.46 17.65
N ASP A 6 -3.04 13.04 17.77
CA ASP A 6 -2.59 11.91 18.59
C ASP A 6 -3.19 10.53 18.22
N GLU A 7 -3.84 10.41 17.06
CA GLU A 7 -4.35 9.15 16.51
C GLU A 7 -3.53 8.69 15.29
N ILE A 8 -3.28 7.38 15.18
CA ILE A 8 -2.69 6.79 13.97
C ILE A 8 -3.79 6.64 12.92
N VAL A 9 -3.84 7.57 11.97
CA VAL A 9 -4.91 7.63 10.97
C VAL A 9 -4.61 6.82 9.71
N SER A 10 -3.33 6.55 9.43
CA SER A 10 -2.93 5.69 8.31
C SER A 10 -1.57 5.03 8.52
N VAL A 11 -1.45 3.79 8.05
CA VAL A 11 -0.22 3.00 8.06
C VAL A 11 0.11 2.51 6.66
N CYS A 12 1.41 2.40 6.37
CA CYS A 12 1.96 1.77 5.18
C CYS A 12 3.20 0.99 5.65
N PHE A 13 3.23 -0.32 5.40
CA PHE A 13 4.22 -1.22 5.97
C PHE A 13 4.45 -2.44 5.07
N SER A 14 5.53 -3.20 5.33
CA SER A 14 5.79 -4.46 4.64
C SER A 14 4.93 -5.58 5.24
N ALA A 15 3.91 -6.04 4.50
CA ALA A 15 3.04 -7.14 4.91
C ALA A 15 3.72 -8.51 4.68
N PHE A 16 4.50 -8.62 3.60
CA PHE A 16 5.28 -9.81 3.29
C PHE A 16 6.66 -9.42 2.74
N VAL A 17 7.69 -10.23 3.02
CA VAL A 17 9.07 -9.95 2.62
C VAL A 17 9.72 -11.19 2.03
N GLU A 18 10.26 -11.04 0.82
CA GLU A 18 11.09 -12.02 0.12
C GLU A 18 12.35 -11.31 -0.37
N GLY A 19 13.49 -11.59 0.23
CA GLY A 19 14.75 -10.91 -0.09
C GLY A 19 14.63 -9.37 0.00
N SER A 20 14.86 -8.68 -1.13
CA SER A 20 14.67 -7.23 -1.24
C SER A 20 13.26 -6.81 -1.64
N THR A 21 12.39 -7.76 -1.96
CA THR A 21 11.01 -7.52 -2.40
C THR A 21 10.09 -7.48 -1.21
N HIS A 22 9.37 -6.37 -1.03
CA HIS A 22 8.47 -6.18 0.09
C HIS A 22 7.06 -5.92 -0.44
N ALA A 23 6.13 -6.84 -0.18
CA ALA A 23 4.71 -6.59 -0.41
C ALA A 23 4.23 -5.54 0.58
N ILE A 24 3.59 -4.48 0.08
CA ILE A 24 3.12 -3.37 0.91
C ILE A 24 1.61 -3.44 1.13
N ASP A 25 1.21 -3.24 2.38
CA ASP A 25 -0.18 -2.98 2.75
C ASP A 25 -0.32 -1.55 3.24
N ILE A 26 -1.46 -0.95 2.91
CA ILE A 26 -1.82 0.41 3.30
C ILE A 26 -3.22 0.42 3.85
N GLU A 27 -3.34 0.89 5.09
CA GLU A 27 -4.63 1.05 5.74
C GLU A 27 -4.84 2.49 6.19
N THR A 28 -6.07 2.96 6.07
CA THR A 28 -6.50 4.28 6.54
C THR A 28 -7.82 4.12 7.26
N LEU A 29 -7.88 4.61 8.50
CA LEU A 29 -9.09 4.62 9.32
C LEU A 29 -10.24 5.26 8.53
N GLU A 30 -11.42 4.64 8.59
CA GLU A 30 -12.55 4.97 7.70
C GLU A 30 -12.94 6.46 7.76
N GLY A 31 -13.02 7.04 8.97
CA GLY A 31 -13.33 8.46 9.18
C GLY A 31 -12.28 9.45 8.67
N HIS A 32 -11.08 8.95 8.33
CA HIS A 32 -9.94 9.73 7.85
C HIS A 32 -9.61 9.47 6.37
N ARG A 33 -10.42 8.66 5.66
CA ARG A 33 -10.26 8.42 4.21
C ARG A 33 -10.52 9.70 3.40
N GLN A 34 -10.08 9.69 2.15
CA GLN A 34 -10.20 10.82 1.20
C GLN A 34 -9.48 12.11 1.62
N ARG A 35 -8.55 12.03 2.58
CA ARG A 35 -7.71 13.14 3.05
C ARG A 35 -6.23 13.00 2.69
N ASN A 36 -5.90 12.15 1.72
CA ASN A 36 -4.54 11.85 1.25
C ASN A 36 -3.58 11.21 2.28
N TYR A 37 -4.06 10.78 3.46
CA TYR A 37 -3.18 10.15 4.45
C TYR A 37 -2.51 8.85 3.97
N ALA A 38 -3.22 8.02 3.22
CA ALA A 38 -2.65 6.84 2.57
C ALA A 38 -1.46 7.20 1.66
N ALA A 39 -1.59 8.26 0.86
CA ALA A 39 -0.52 8.75 -0.02
C ALA A 39 0.69 9.27 0.76
N LEU A 40 0.46 10.02 1.85
CA LEU A 40 1.54 10.48 2.72
C LEU A 40 2.31 9.31 3.37
N ALA A 41 1.58 8.32 3.88
CA ALA A 41 2.18 7.12 4.46
C ALA A 41 3.01 6.35 3.42
N ALA A 42 2.42 6.14 2.23
CA ALA A 42 3.04 5.45 1.12
C ALA A 42 4.30 6.15 0.62
N GLN A 43 4.25 7.47 0.39
CA GLN A 43 5.41 8.25 -0.07
C GLN A 43 6.57 8.21 0.92
N ALA A 44 6.29 8.26 2.23
CA ALA A 44 7.32 8.10 3.25
C ALA A 44 7.95 6.71 3.19
N TYR A 45 7.14 5.67 3.01
CA TYR A 45 7.62 4.30 2.84
C TYR A 45 8.46 4.12 1.57
N MET A 46 8.03 4.69 0.43
CA MET A 46 8.78 4.65 -0.83
C MET A 46 10.15 5.32 -0.73
N LYS A 47 10.23 6.47 -0.05
CA LYS A 47 11.52 7.14 0.23
C LYS A 47 12.45 6.25 1.03
N GLN A 48 11.92 5.57 2.05
CA GLN A 48 12.69 4.61 2.83
C GLN A 48 13.15 3.44 1.95
N CYS A 49 12.28 2.89 1.10
CA CYS A 49 12.63 1.80 0.20
C CYS A 49 13.79 2.16 -0.71
N HIS A 50 13.73 3.34 -1.33
CA HIS A 50 14.82 3.85 -2.17
C HIS A 50 16.12 3.97 -1.39
N ARG A 51 16.07 4.49 -0.15
CA ARG A 51 17.25 4.69 0.69
C ARG A 51 17.97 3.38 1.07
N VAL A 52 17.23 2.29 1.26
CA VAL A 52 17.79 1.02 1.73
C VAL A 52 17.78 -0.11 0.70
N GLY A 53 17.42 0.18 -0.55
CA GLY A 53 17.44 -0.79 -1.66
C GLY A 53 16.29 -1.80 -1.63
N ILE A 54 15.14 -1.44 -1.04
CA ILE A 54 13.93 -2.28 -1.08
C ILE A 54 13.21 -2.07 -2.41
N ARG A 55 12.68 -3.16 -2.97
CA ARG A 55 11.77 -3.21 -4.11
C ARG A 55 10.34 -3.39 -3.59
N PRO A 56 9.53 -2.32 -3.51
CA PRO A 56 8.14 -2.44 -3.09
C PRO A 56 7.31 -3.16 -4.17
N TYR A 57 6.43 -4.04 -3.72
CA TYR A 57 5.44 -4.76 -4.52
C TYR A 57 4.06 -4.48 -3.94
N TRP A 58 3.05 -4.29 -4.79
CA TRP A 58 1.67 -4.08 -4.37
C TRP A 58 0.72 -4.69 -5.41
N ASP A 59 -0.18 -5.56 -4.97
CA ASP A 59 -1.34 -6.02 -5.71
C ASP A 59 -2.65 -5.46 -5.14
N CYS A 60 -3.65 -5.32 -6.00
CA CYS A 60 -5.00 -5.00 -5.57
C CYS A 60 -6.02 -5.53 -6.57
N MET A 61 -7.28 -5.64 -6.14
CA MET A 61 -8.37 -6.04 -7.03
C MET A 61 -8.53 -5.03 -8.18
N PRO A 62 -8.86 -5.47 -9.41
CA PRO A 62 -9.02 -4.57 -10.56
C PRO A 62 -10.09 -3.49 -10.40
N ASP A 63 -11.10 -3.72 -9.55
CA ASP A 63 -12.16 -2.77 -9.25
C ASP A 63 -11.78 -1.76 -8.16
N ASN A 64 -10.66 -1.96 -7.46
CA ASN A 64 -10.15 -1.05 -6.44
C ASN A 64 -9.44 0.16 -7.07
N THR A 65 -10.23 1.03 -7.71
CA THR A 65 -9.74 2.24 -8.39
C THR A 65 -8.96 3.16 -7.44
N GLY A 66 -9.30 3.18 -6.15
CA GLY A 66 -8.60 3.96 -5.13
C GLY A 66 -7.15 3.49 -4.93
N SER A 67 -6.96 2.17 -4.78
CA SER A 67 -5.64 1.56 -4.66
C SER A 67 -4.81 1.75 -5.92
N ILE A 68 -5.41 1.55 -7.11
CA ILE A 68 -4.72 1.74 -8.41
C ILE A 68 -4.20 3.18 -8.54
N ARG A 69 -5.04 4.18 -8.26
CA ARG A 69 -4.63 5.60 -8.31
C ARG A 69 -3.54 5.92 -7.29
N LEU A 70 -3.63 5.34 -6.10
CA LEU A 70 -2.63 5.52 -5.06
C LEU A 70 -1.28 4.92 -5.47
N ALA A 71 -1.25 3.69 -5.98
CA ALA A 71 -0.05 3.04 -6.51
C ALA A 71 0.61 3.90 -7.62
N GLN A 72 -0.18 4.40 -8.57
CA GLN A 72 0.32 5.31 -9.62
C GLN A 72 0.89 6.61 -9.04
N SER A 73 0.22 7.20 -8.04
CA SER A 73 0.65 8.46 -7.42
C SER A 73 2.00 8.37 -6.68
N ILE A 74 2.41 7.16 -6.30
CA ILE A 74 3.69 6.88 -5.64
C ILE A 74 4.76 6.30 -6.57
N GLY A 75 4.50 6.30 -7.88
CA GLY A 75 5.44 5.90 -8.91
C GLY A 75 5.47 4.39 -9.21
N LEU A 76 4.50 3.61 -8.71
CA LEU A 76 4.32 2.23 -9.15
C LEU A 76 3.55 2.20 -10.47
N SER A 77 3.80 1.17 -11.25
CA SER A 77 3.07 0.87 -12.49
C SER A 77 2.55 -0.56 -12.45
N LEU A 78 1.50 -0.84 -13.22
CA LEU A 78 1.05 -2.21 -13.44
C LEU A 78 2.19 -3.03 -14.05
N ASP A 79 2.51 -4.17 -13.45
CA ASP A 79 3.52 -5.11 -13.94
C ASP A 79 2.83 -6.30 -14.63
N PHE A 80 1.94 -6.97 -13.91
CA PHE A 80 1.11 -8.08 -14.42
C PHE A 80 -0.19 -8.19 -13.62
N ASP A 81 -1.13 -9.00 -14.14
CA ASP A 81 -2.33 -9.43 -13.43
C ASP A 81 -2.34 -10.96 -13.22
N TYR A 82 -3.19 -11.42 -12.31
CA TYR A 82 -3.40 -12.83 -12.04
C TYR A 82 -4.80 -13.08 -11.48
N GLN A 83 -5.25 -14.33 -11.54
CA GLN A 83 -6.54 -14.75 -11.03
C GLN A 83 -6.42 -15.18 -9.57
N VAL A 84 -7.28 -14.63 -8.72
CA VAL A 84 -7.44 -15.06 -7.32
C VAL A 84 -8.76 -15.81 -7.19
N TYR A 85 -8.69 -17.01 -6.61
CA TYR A 85 -9.88 -17.82 -6.33
C TYR A 85 -10.11 -17.88 -4.83
N TRP A 86 -11.34 -17.61 -4.42
CA TRP A 86 -11.78 -17.73 -3.03
C TRP A 86 -12.66 -18.97 -2.90
N TYR A 87 -12.45 -19.75 -1.86
CA TYR A 87 -13.29 -20.88 -1.51
C TYR A 87 -13.57 -20.84 -0.01
N THR A 88 -14.79 -21.23 0.36
CA THR A 88 -15.14 -21.43 1.76
C THR A 88 -14.55 -22.76 2.21
N ILE A 89 -13.87 -22.76 3.35
CA ILE A 89 -13.49 -23.99 4.03
C ILE A 89 -14.64 -24.33 4.97
N GLU A 90 -15.20 -25.53 4.83
CA GLU A 90 -16.19 -26.11 5.76
C GLU A 90 -15.55 -26.51 7.10
#